data_AF-A0A7L6CJF1-F1
#
_entry.id   AF-A0A7L6CJF1-F1
#
_cell.length_a   1.000
_cell.length_b   1.000
_cell.length_c   1.000
_cell.angle_alpha   90.00
_cell.angle_beta   90.00
_cell.angle_gamma   90.00
#
_symmetry.space_group_name_H-M   'P 1'
#
loop_
_entity.id
_entity.type
_entity.pdbx_description
1 polymer ?
#
loop_
_entity_poly.entity_id
_entity_poly.type
_entity_poly.pdbx_seq_one_letter_code
_entity_poly.pdbx_strand_id
1 'polypeptide(L)'
;MRLILPFPPSVNTYWRAPNKGPLKGRHLISEKGRAYQSAACAAIIEQLRCLPKPSSSPAAVEILLFPPDARRRDIDNYNKALFDALTHAGIWEDDSQVQRMLVEWGPKVPGGRVEISIKKHEPLAGAAA
;
A
#
# COMPACT_ATOMS: atom_id res chain seq x y z
N MET A 1 6.28 -3.58 12.78
CA MET A 1 5.16 -4.53 12.57
C MET A 1 5.31 -5.22 11.22
N ARG A 2 4.68 -6.38 11.03
CA ARG A 2 4.60 -7.08 9.74
C ARG A 2 3.14 -7.42 9.43
N LEU A 3 2.72 -7.20 8.20
CA LEU A 3 1.35 -7.42 7.73
C LEU A 3 1.38 -8.22 6.43
N ILE A 4 0.38 -9.09 6.27
CA ILE A 4 0.11 -9.84 5.03
C ILE A 4 -1.21 -9.33 4.46
N LEU A 5 -1.20 -8.74 3.27
CA LEU A 5 -2.38 -8.14 2.65
C LEU A 5 -2.67 -8.78 1.28
N PRO A 6 -3.89 -8.63 0.75
CA PRO A 6 -4.19 -9.03 -0.63
C PRO A 6 -3.24 -8.38 -1.64
N PHE A 7 -3.08 -8.98 -2.81
CA PHE A 7 -2.25 -8.36 -3.85
C PHE A 7 -2.89 -7.04 -4.33
N PRO A 8 -2.17 -5.91 -4.30
CA PRO A 8 -2.72 -4.62 -4.73
C PRO A 8 -3.07 -4.58 -6.23
N PRO A 9 -4.10 -3.82 -6.62
CA PRO A 9 -4.30 -3.47 -8.02
C PRO A 9 -3.14 -2.57 -8.50
N SER A 10 -2.88 -2.56 -9.81
CA SER A 10 -1.94 -1.59 -10.39
C SER A 10 -2.45 -0.15 -10.22
N VAL A 11 -1.57 0.85 -10.24
CA VAL A 11 -1.92 2.27 -10.09
C VAL A 11 -2.96 2.71 -11.12
N ASN A 12 -2.84 2.20 -12.36
CA ASN A 12 -3.77 2.45 -13.45
C ASN A 12 -5.15 1.80 -13.24
N THR A 13 -5.20 0.70 -12.49
CA THR A 13 -6.46 0.08 -12.09
C THR A 13 -7.04 0.75 -10.85
N TYR A 14 -6.17 1.26 -9.97
CA TYR A 14 -6.54 1.85 -8.70
C TYR A 14 -7.19 3.23 -8.86
N TRP A 15 -6.67 4.07 -9.75
CA TRP A 15 -7.23 5.37 -10.06
C TRP A 15 -8.12 5.33 -11.31
N ARG A 16 -9.12 6.22 -11.35
CA ARG A 16 -9.90 6.51 -12.55
C ARG A 16 -10.09 8.02 -12.72
N ALA A 17 -10.15 8.44 -13.96
CA ALA A 17 -10.52 9.80 -14.35
C ALA A 17 -11.74 9.72 -15.28
N PRO A 18 -12.97 9.95 -14.77
CA PRO A 18 -14.15 10.00 -15.62
C PRO A 18 -14.01 11.09 -16.68
N ASN A 19 -14.35 10.76 -17.93
CA ASN A 19 -14.25 11.71 -19.06
C ASN A 19 -15.59 12.35 -19.43
N LYS A 20 -16.68 11.95 -18.75
CA LYS A 20 -18.05 12.43 -18.98
C LYS A 20 -18.80 12.55 -17.64
N GLY A 21 -19.88 13.33 -17.65
CA GLY A 21 -20.75 13.52 -16.49
C GLY A 21 -20.20 14.51 -15.44
N PRO A 22 -20.87 14.64 -14.29
CA PRO A 22 -20.56 15.65 -13.27
C PRO A 22 -19.20 15.47 -12.59
N LEU A 23 -18.60 14.28 -12.69
CA LEU A 23 -17.29 13.96 -12.13
C LEU A 23 -16.16 14.06 -13.17
N LYS A 24 -16.44 14.63 -14.34
CA LYS A 24 -15.46 14.79 -15.42
C LYS A 24 -14.23 15.56 -14.91
N GLY A 25 -13.04 15.04 -15.22
CA GLY A 25 -11.76 15.67 -14.87
C GLY A 25 -11.33 15.48 -13.41
N ARG A 26 -12.09 14.74 -12.59
CA ARG A 26 -11.67 14.38 -11.23
C ARG A 26 -10.86 13.09 -11.22
N HIS A 27 -9.80 13.05 -10.43
CA HIS A 27 -9.11 11.80 -10.08
C HIS A 27 -9.78 11.16 -8.87
N LEU A 28 -10.28 9.94 -9.06
CA LEU A 28 -11.04 9.23 -8.05
C LEU A 28 -10.48 7.82 -7.88
N ILE A 29 -10.54 7.29 -6.66
CA ILE A 29 -10.29 5.87 -6.43
C ILE A 29 -11.35 5.08 -7.23
N SER A 30 -10.90 4.07 -7.97
CA SER A 30 -11.77 3.21 -8.74
C SER A 30 -12.59 2.29 -7.82
N GLU A 31 -13.56 1.58 -8.38
CA GLU A 31 -14.28 0.55 -7.62
C GLU A 31 -13.35 -0.54 -7.10
N LYS A 32 -12.41 -1.00 -7.95
CA LYS A 32 -11.38 -1.98 -7.55
C LYS A 32 -10.44 -1.41 -6.48
N GLY A 33 -10.13 -0.12 -6.54
CA GLY A 33 -9.32 0.54 -5.51
C GLY A 33 -10.03 0.57 -4.15
N ARG A 34 -11.32 0.93 -4.11
CA ARG A 34 -12.11 0.92 -2.86
C ARG A 34 -12.30 -0.50 -2.32
N ALA A 35 -12.54 -1.48 -3.20
CA ALA A 35 -12.62 -2.88 -2.81
C ALA A 35 -11.30 -3.38 -2.20
N TYR A 36 -10.17 -2.99 -2.79
CA TYR A 36 -8.85 -3.30 -2.24
C TYR A 36 -8.63 -2.64 -0.86
N GLN A 37 -8.95 -1.35 -0.70
CA GLN A 37 -8.84 -0.66 0.59
C GLN A 37 -9.66 -1.39 1.67
N SER A 38 -10.90 -1.78 1.35
CA SER A 38 -11.76 -2.51 2.29
C SER A 38 -11.17 -3.87 2.68
N ALA A 39 -10.66 -4.62 1.70
CA ALA A 39 -10.04 -5.93 1.95
C ALA A 39 -8.73 -5.82 2.75
N ALA A 40 -7.92 -4.81 2.48
CA ALA A 40 -6.70 -4.53 3.23
C ALA A 40 -7.02 -4.13 4.68
N CYS A 41 -7.99 -3.24 4.91
CA CYS A 41 -8.44 -2.87 6.26
C CYS A 41 -8.92 -4.09 7.05
N ALA A 42 -9.73 -4.95 6.43
CA ALA A 42 -10.20 -6.19 7.06
C ALA A 42 -9.03 -7.09 7.47
N ALA A 43 -8.07 -7.33 6.55
CA ALA A 43 -6.89 -8.14 6.83
C ALA A 43 -6.00 -7.55 7.94
N ILE A 44 -5.88 -6.23 8.02
CA ILE A 44 -5.13 -5.52 9.06
C ILE A 44 -5.79 -5.72 10.42
N ILE A 45 -7.10 -5.46 10.52
CA ILE A 45 -7.86 -5.59 11.77
C ILE A 45 -7.85 -7.04 12.25
N GLU A 46 -7.98 -8.01 11.33
CA GLU A 46 -7.91 -9.42 11.66
C GLU A 46 -6.55 -9.82 12.24
N GLN A 47 -5.45 -9.34 11.66
CA GLN A 47 -4.09 -9.64 12.13
C GLN A 47 -3.76 -8.93 13.46
N LEU A 48 -4.15 -7.67 13.62
CA LEU A 48 -3.82 -6.87 14.81
C LEU A 48 -4.80 -7.10 15.97
N ARG A 49 -5.98 -7.65 15.69
CA ARG A 49 -7.09 -7.84 16.65
C ARG A 49 -7.54 -6.54 17.33
N CYS A 50 -7.26 -5.40 16.70
CA CYS A 50 -7.64 -4.08 17.16
C CYS A 50 -7.71 -3.10 15.97
N LEU A 51 -8.34 -1.94 16.21
CA LEU A 51 -8.22 -0.81 15.29
C LEU A 51 -6.83 -0.19 15.46
N PRO A 52 -6.06 0.00 14.37
CA PRO A 52 -4.77 0.67 14.43
C PRO A 52 -4.88 2.07 15.02
N LYS A 53 -3.84 2.46 15.76
CA LYS A 53 -3.60 3.86 16.13
C LYS A 53 -2.52 4.40 15.19
N PRO A 54 -2.81 5.46 14.41
CA PRO A 54 -1.84 6.03 13.49
C PRO A 54 -0.55 6.42 14.20
N SER A 55 0.59 6.04 13.62
CA SER A 55 1.89 6.59 14.01
C SER A 55 2.22 7.82 13.18
N SER A 56 2.79 8.86 13.79
CA SER A 56 3.37 10.05 13.13
C SER A 56 4.88 9.93 12.89
N SER A 57 5.51 8.82 13.28
CA SER A 57 6.96 8.64 13.16
C SER A 57 7.38 8.37 11.71
N PRO A 58 8.60 8.80 11.29
CA PRO A 58 9.19 8.35 10.04
C PRO A 58 9.24 6.83 9.96
N ALA A 59 8.99 6.28 8.77
CA ALA A 59 8.84 4.87 8.52
C ALA A 59 9.85 4.37 7.48
N ALA A 60 10.36 3.16 7.72
CA ALA A 60 11.10 2.35 6.76
C ALA A 60 10.26 1.12 6.44
N VAL A 61 10.03 0.87 5.15
CA VAL A 61 9.20 -0.24 4.68
C VAL A 61 9.99 -1.21 3.81
N GLU A 62 9.74 -2.50 4.03
CA GLU A 62 10.21 -3.59 3.18
C GLU A 62 8.96 -4.28 2.62
N ILE A 63 8.83 -4.34 1.30
CA ILE A 63 7.64 -4.82 0.59
C ILE A 63 8.05 -6.03 -0.27
N LEU A 64 7.40 -7.16 -0.05
CA LEU A 64 7.56 -8.36 -0.86
C LEU A 64 6.25 -8.68 -1.59
N LEU A 65 6.27 -8.55 -2.91
CA LEU A 65 5.11 -8.74 -3.79
C LEU A 65 5.07 -10.19 -4.29
N PHE A 66 4.03 -10.95 -3.94
CA PHE A 66 3.80 -12.31 -4.45
C PHE A 66 2.72 -12.27 -5.53
N PRO A 67 3.09 -12.29 -6.83
CA PRO A 67 2.14 -12.05 -7.89
C PRO A 67 1.13 -13.21 -8.04
N PRO A 68 -0.13 -12.91 -8.44
CA PRO A 68 -1.18 -13.92 -8.59
C PRO A 68 -0.98 -14.82 -9.83
N ASP A 69 -0.22 -14.35 -10.80
CA ASP A 69 -0.01 -15.01 -12.09
C ASP A 69 1.37 -14.63 -12.67
N ALA A 70 1.75 -15.24 -13.81
CA ALA A 70 3.05 -15.03 -14.43
C ALA A 70 3.12 -13.83 -15.40
N ARG A 71 2.12 -12.94 -15.42
CA ARG A 71 2.17 -11.75 -16.28
C ARG A 71 3.34 -10.85 -15.87
N ARG A 72 4.00 -10.26 -16.87
CA ARG A 72 4.99 -9.20 -16.69
C ARG A 72 4.34 -7.99 -16.02
N ARG A 73 5.02 -7.44 -15.01
CA ARG A 73 4.55 -6.33 -14.19
C ARG A 73 5.72 -5.43 -13.83
N ASP A 74 5.46 -4.13 -13.76
CA ASP A 74 6.40 -3.17 -13.21
C ASP A 74 6.27 -3.18 -11.69
N ILE A 75 7.41 -3.21 -11.00
CA ILE A 75 7.48 -3.43 -9.53
C ILE A 75 6.88 -2.28 -8.73
N ASP A 76 6.99 -1.06 -9.24
CA ASP A 76 6.55 0.19 -8.64
C ASP A 76 5.04 0.43 -8.73
N ASN A 77 4.38 -0.22 -9.69
CA ASN A 77 2.98 -0.03 -10.05
C ASN A 77 1.97 -0.33 -8.92
N TYR A 78 2.44 -0.93 -7.82
CA TYR A 78 1.61 -1.45 -6.74
C TYR A 78 1.67 -0.64 -5.45
N ASN A 79 2.74 0.16 -5.29
CA ASN A 79 3.03 0.81 -4.01
C ASN A 79 1.96 1.82 -3.63
N LYS A 80 1.42 2.58 -4.60
CA LYS A 80 0.44 3.63 -4.29
C LYS A 80 -0.85 3.06 -3.71
N ALA A 81 -1.38 2.00 -4.32
CA ALA A 81 -2.59 1.33 -3.81
C ALA A 81 -2.35 0.77 -2.40
N LEU A 82 -1.20 0.15 -2.17
CA LEU A 82 -0.80 -0.38 -0.87
C LEU A 82 -0.72 0.73 0.20
N PHE A 83 -0.04 1.83 -0.09
CA PHE A 83 0.14 2.93 0.85
C PHE A 83 -1.15 3.66 1.17
N ASP A 84 -1.98 3.96 0.16
CA ASP A 84 -3.29 4.56 0.40
C ASP A 84 -4.19 3.68 1.27
N ALA A 85 -4.08 2.35 1.14
CA ALA A 85 -4.82 1.41 1.99
C ALA A 85 -4.30 1.42 3.44
N LEU A 86 -2.98 1.52 3.65
CA LEU A 86 -2.38 1.61 4.99
C LEU A 86 -2.73 2.93 5.69
N THR A 87 -2.74 4.05 4.95
CA THR A 87 -3.22 5.36 5.42
C THR A 87 -4.70 5.28 5.78
N HIS A 88 -5.53 4.70 4.90
CA HIS A 88 -6.95 4.54 5.15
C HIS A 88 -7.25 3.63 6.37
N ALA A 89 -6.40 2.62 6.60
CA ALA A 89 -6.50 1.73 7.76
C ALA A 89 -5.99 2.35 9.07
N GLY A 90 -5.35 3.53 9.03
CA GLY A 90 -4.81 4.22 10.20
C GLY A 90 -3.51 3.60 10.74
N ILE A 91 -2.69 2.99 9.88
CA ILE A 91 -1.37 2.47 10.28
C ILE A 91 -0.39 3.60 10.57
N TRP A 92 -0.43 4.63 9.73
CA TRP A 92 0.29 5.91 9.86
C TRP A 92 -0.67 7.04 9.51
N GLU A 93 -0.29 8.29 9.79
CA GLU A 93 -1.12 9.45 9.48
C GLU A 93 -1.10 9.75 7.97
N ASP A 94 0.05 9.62 7.33
CA ASP A 94 0.25 9.89 5.91
C ASP A 94 1.39 9.06 5.32
N ASP A 95 1.30 8.68 4.04
CA ASP A 95 2.31 7.87 3.38
C ASP A 95 3.62 8.64 3.10
N SER A 96 3.61 9.98 3.19
CA SER A 96 4.83 10.82 3.20
C SER A 96 5.79 10.49 4.34
N GLN A 97 5.34 9.79 5.39
CA GLN A 97 6.21 9.32 6.47
C GLN A 97 7.20 8.23 6.02
N VAL A 98 6.96 7.57 4.89
CA VAL A 98 7.87 6.54 4.37
C VAL A 98 9.12 7.19 3.79
N GLN A 99 10.24 7.11 4.51
CA GLN A 99 11.54 7.69 4.11
C GLN A 99 12.50 6.66 3.52
N ARG A 100 12.26 5.36 3.74
CA ARG A 100 13.02 4.28 3.14
C ARG A 100 12.07 3.20 2.66
N MET A 101 12.25 2.76 1.41
CA MET A 101 11.45 1.71 0.80
C MET A 101 12.35 0.71 0.08
N LEU A 102 12.18 -0.57 0.39
CA LEU A 102 12.70 -1.70 -0.38
C LEU A 102 11.51 -2.46 -0.97
N VAL A 103 11.55 -2.75 -2.27
CA VAL A 103 10.50 -3.51 -2.95
C VAL A 103 11.11 -4.65 -3.73
N GLU A 104 10.59 -5.86 -3.52
CA GLU A 104 11.08 -7.07 -4.14
C GLU A 104 9.92 -7.93 -4.67
N TRP A 105 10.20 -8.69 -5.73
CA TRP A 105 9.30 -9.73 -6.22
C TRP A 105 9.57 -11.04 -5.47
N GLY A 106 8.52 -11.61 -4.89
CA GLY A 106 8.49 -12.98 -4.41
C GLY A 106 8.02 -13.97 -5.49
N PRO A 107 7.97 -15.27 -5.17
CA PRO A 107 7.42 -16.28 -6.06
C PRO A 107 5.92 -16.06 -6.33
N LYS A 108 5.44 -16.62 -7.45
CA LYS A 108 4.01 -16.64 -7.79
C LYS A 108 3.21 -17.40 -6.74
N VAL A 109 2.13 -16.81 -6.25
CA VAL A 109 1.20 -17.43 -5.29
C VAL A 109 -0.24 -17.30 -5.82
N PRO A 110 -1.03 -18.39 -5.90
CA PRO A 110 -2.44 -18.29 -6.29
C PRO A 110 -3.21 -17.26 -5.46
N GLY A 111 -3.98 -16.39 -6.12
CA GLY A 111 -4.68 -15.27 -5.48
C GLY A 111 -3.79 -14.04 -5.20
N GLY A 112 -2.47 -14.22 -5.13
CA GLY A 112 -1.49 -13.18 -4.87
C GLY A 112 -1.58 -12.62 -3.44
N ARG A 113 -0.47 -12.06 -2.97
CA ARG A 113 -0.43 -11.31 -1.70
C ARG A 113 0.73 -10.33 -1.69
N VAL A 114 0.69 -9.40 -0.74
CA VAL A 114 1.85 -8.58 -0.40
C VAL A 114 2.18 -8.76 1.06
N GLU A 115 3.47 -8.86 1.36
CA GLU A 115 3.97 -8.83 2.73
C GLU A 115 4.70 -7.51 2.92
N ILE A 116 4.31 -6.75 3.94
CA ILE A 116 4.95 -5.48 4.27
C ILE A 116 5.46 -5.52 5.72
N SER A 117 6.73 -5.18 5.88
CA SER A 117 7.34 -4.91 7.18
C SER A 117 7.52 -3.41 7.34
N ILE A 118 7.05 -2.85 8.45
CA ILE A 118 7.11 -1.44 8.78
C ILE A 118 7.91 -1.27 10.07
N LYS A 119 8.99 -0.50 10.01
CA LYS A 119 9.85 -0.17 11.15
C LYS A 119 9.94 1.36 11.27
N LYS A 120 10.20 1.85 12.47
CA LYS A 120 10.55 3.27 12.64
C LYS A 120 11.84 3.54 11.86
N HIS A 121 11.83 4.59 11.05
CA HIS A 121 13.04 5.07 10.39
C HIS A 121 13.78 5.99 11.34
N GLU A 122 15.03 5.67 11.62
CA GLU A 122 15.97 6.56 12.28
C GLU A 122 16.82 7.20 11.17
N PRO A 123 16.69 8.52 10.95
CA PRO A 123 17.56 9.21 10.02
C PRO A 123 19.01 8.98 10.41
N LEU A 124 19.90 8.82 9.44
CA LEU A 124 21.33 8.84 9.71
C LEU A 124 21.67 10.17 10.40
N ALA A 125 22.20 10.11 11.61
CA ALA A 125 22.69 11.28 12.33
C ALA A 125 23.76 11.96 11.45
N GLY A 126 23.41 13.07 10.80
CA GLY A 126 24.35 13.79 9.93
C GLY A 126 23.79 14.51 8.71
N ALA A 127 22.49 14.51 8.42
CA ALA A 127 21.92 15.41 7.41
C ALA A 127 21.43 16.73 8.03
N ALA A 128 22.29 17.38 8.81
CA ALA A 128 22.19 18.81 9.05
C ALA A 128 23.07 19.47 7.98
N ALA A 129 22.42 20.03 6.96
CA ALA A 129 23.00 21.01 6.04
C ALA A 129 22.28 22.33 6.26
#